data_AF-A0A133V593-F1
#
_entry.id   AF-A0A133V593-F1
#
_cell.length_a   1.000
_cell.length_b   1.000
_cell.length_c   1.000
_cell.angle_alpha   90.00
_cell.angle_beta   90.00
_cell.angle_gamma   90.00
#
_symmetry.space_group_name_H-M   'P 1'
#
loop_
_entity.id
_entity.type
_entity.pdbx_description
1 polymer ?
#
loop_
_entity_poly.entity_id
_entity_poly.type
_entity_poly.pdbx_seq_one_letter_code
_entity_poly.pdbx_strand_id
1 'polypeptide(L)'
;MTENTAYEESLSHLLEEINISNIKDSLQKSDFKKLERAHDSTHEFMLLAPYSFPITEEKWHAKSAFLIYHWEAFHKAHRSLLEALTGHYNSGYILLRSCLENLLRGALWECLAHKKFREDADVIKEKAGTKIGDTKKTILDWINGLIEREPSIEKDLENTSGGIFDKIAPLFEDADLRDLIPYPKTTLQQLREWGILEAISNPVEEIYEDLYSELSADVHVIPDATDIGRRLLSESEENIFQVKVNLNELMRFTEILHRVIDIGIVIELNVLEDWIKKSEDARKNLRKRQPTIENLELEFSSEKLRKLI
;
A
#
# COMPACT_ATOMS: atom_id res chain seq x y z
N MET A 1 21.50 9.42 41.63
CA MET A 1 20.20 10.13 41.76
C MET A 1 19.98 11.17 40.67
N THR A 2 21.02 11.74 40.05
CA THR A 2 20.91 12.74 38.97
C THR A 2 20.62 12.15 37.58
N GLU A 3 21.08 10.93 37.28
CA GLU A 3 20.82 10.28 35.98
C GLU A 3 19.36 9.89 35.77
N ASN A 4 18.64 9.55 36.84
CA ASN A 4 17.23 9.17 36.75
C ASN A 4 16.35 10.38 36.39
N THR A 5 16.70 11.57 36.87
CA THR A 5 15.97 12.82 36.59
C THR A 5 16.17 13.27 35.14
N ALA A 6 17.39 13.22 34.61
CA ALA A 6 17.66 13.60 33.21
C ALA A 6 16.98 12.65 32.20
N TYR A 7 16.90 11.36 32.52
CA TYR A 7 16.16 10.38 31.72
C TYR A 7 14.66 10.68 31.71
N GLU A 8 14.05 10.89 32.89
CA GLU A 8 12.62 11.19 33.02
C GLU A 8 12.24 12.50 32.31
N GLU A 9 13.07 13.54 32.44
CA GLU A 9 12.89 14.81 31.73
C GLU A 9 12.96 14.64 30.20
N SER A 10 13.96 13.90 29.72
CA SER A 10 14.12 13.63 28.28
C SER A 10 12.95 12.83 27.71
N LEU A 11 12.49 11.81 28.44
CA LEU A 11 11.34 11.01 28.03
C LEU A 11 10.06 11.86 28.02
N SER A 12 9.81 12.66 29.05
CA SER A 12 8.65 13.55 29.09
C SER A 12 8.65 14.53 27.91
N HIS A 13 9.81 15.12 27.62
CA HIS A 13 9.95 16.04 26.49
C HIS A 13 9.66 15.36 25.14
N LEU A 14 10.19 14.14 24.92
CA LEU A 14 9.90 13.37 23.71
C LEU A 14 8.40 13.01 23.58
N LEU A 15 7.74 12.64 24.69
CA LEU A 15 6.31 12.32 24.70
C LEU A 15 5.45 13.55 24.38
N GLU A 16 5.86 14.73 24.84
CA GLU A 16 5.24 16.01 24.49
C GLU A 16 5.48 16.38 23.02
N GLU A 17 6.70 16.22 22.51
CA GLU A 17 7.06 16.51 21.11
C GLU A 17 6.28 15.65 20.11
N ILE A 18 6.10 14.36 20.39
CA ILE A 18 5.27 13.48 19.53
C ILE A 18 3.77 13.69 19.76
N ASN A 19 3.38 14.61 20.65
CA ASN A 19 2.00 14.92 21.01
C ASN A 19 1.18 13.68 21.40
N ILE A 20 1.74 12.78 22.21
CA ILE A 20 1.07 11.52 22.55
C ILE A 20 -0.27 11.73 23.27
N SER A 21 -0.40 12.86 23.98
CA SER A 21 -1.64 13.27 24.65
C SER A 21 -2.80 13.47 23.68
N ASN A 22 -2.52 13.85 22.43
CA ASN A 22 -3.53 14.02 21.38
C ASN A 22 -4.21 12.70 21.01
N ILE A 23 -3.57 11.54 21.21
CA ILE A 23 -4.20 10.25 20.94
C ILE A 23 -5.46 10.08 21.80
N LYS A 24 -5.40 10.47 23.07
CA LYS A 24 -6.56 10.39 23.97
C LYS A 24 -7.70 11.26 23.46
N ASP A 25 -7.39 12.49 23.06
CA ASP A 25 -8.38 13.43 22.51
C ASP A 25 -8.97 12.91 21.19
N SER A 26 -8.14 12.40 20.29
CA SER A 26 -8.55 11.74 19.04
C SER A 26 -9.51 10.59 19.31
N LEU A 27 -9.22 9.71 20.27
CA LEU A 27 -10.08 8.58 20.60
C LEU A 27 -11.39 8.99 21.30
N GLN A 28 -11.34 10.01 22.16
CA GLN A 28 -12.50 10.41 22.97
C GLN A 28 -13.47 11.33 22.23
N LYS A 29 -12.98 12.16 21.31
CA LYS A 29 -13.76 13.23 20.68
C LYS A 29 -14.15 12.93 19.23
N SER A 30 -13.58 11.89 18.61
CA SER A 30 -13.92 11.48 17.25
C SER A 30 -15.05 10.44 17.19
N ASP A 31 -15.47 10.06 15.99
CA ASP A 31 -16.29 8.87 15.79
C ASP A 31 -15.41 7.62 15.98
N PHE A 32 -15.37 7.14 17.22
CA PHE A 32 -14.56 5.99 17.60
C PHE A 32 -14.83 4.74 16.74
N LYS A 33 -16.07 4.53 16.27
CA LYS A 33 -16.40 3.35 15.44
C LYS A 33 -15.78 3.43 14.05
N LYS A 34 -15.69 4.61 13.45
CA LYS A 34 -14.97 4.78 12.17
C LYS A 34 -13.47 4.52 12.35
N LEU A 35 -12.90 5.06 13.42
CA LEU A 35 -11.49 4.89 13.76
C LEU A 35 -11.15 3.43 14.04
N GLU A 36 -11.95 2.75 14.86
CA GLU A 36 -11.86 1.33 15.16
C GLU A 36 -11.93 0.49 13.87
N ARG A 37 -12.89 0.76 12.99
CA ARG A 37 -13.00 0.07 11.68
C ARG A 37 -11.74 0.25 10.83
N ALA A 38 -11.20 1.45 10.69
CA ALA A 38 -9.99 1.67 9.88
C ALA A 38 -8.75 1.00 10.50
N HIS A 39 -8.62 1.07 11.83
CA HIS A 39 -7.57 0.37 12.57
C HIS A 39 -7.67 -1.15 12.34
N ASP A 40 -8.84 -1.74 12.59
CA ASP A 40 -9.05 -3.17 12.50
C ASP A 40 -8.96 -3.68 11.06
N SER A 41 -9.35 -2.87 10.08
CA SER A 41 -9.11 -3.18 8.66
C SER A 41 -7.62 -3.30 8.35
N THR A 42 -6.79 -2.42 8.90
CA THR A 42 -5.33 -2.48 8.72
C THR A 42 -4.76 -3.78 9.30
N HIS A 43 -5.28 -4.26 10.43
CA HIS A 43 -4.88 -5.55 11.00
C HIS A 43 -5.43 -6.72 10.18
N GLU A 44 -6.65 -6.64 9.67
CA GLU A 44 -7.22 -7.69 8.82
C GLU A 44 -6.37 -7.88 7.56
N PHE A 45 -5.95 -6.79 6.91
CA PHE A 45 -5.02 -6.82 5.77
C PHE A 45 -3.73 -7.59 6.07
N MET A 46 -3.17 -7.47 7.29
CA MET A 46 -1.97 -8.23 7.66
C MET A 46 -2.24 -9.73 7.88
N LEU A 47 -3.46 -10.10 8.25
CA LEU A 47 -3.83 -11.47 8.59
C LEU A 47 -4.19 -12.33 7.37
N LEU A 48 -4.65 -11.72 6.27
CA LEU A 48 -5.17 -12.47 5.12
C LEU A 48 -4.09 -13.26 4.37
N ALA A 49 -2.88 -12.73 4.18
CA ALA A 49 -1.78 -13.46 3.56
C ALA A 49 -1.47 -14.79 4.29
N PRO A 50 -1.25 -14.81 5.63
CA PRO A 50 -1.11 -16.05 6.38
C PRO A 50 -2.28 -17.02 6.22
N TYR A 51 -3.52 -16.54 6.16
CA TYR A 51 -4.70 -17.40 5.97
C TYR A 51 -4.85 -17.94 4.54
N SER A 52 -4.27 -17.22 3.56
CA SER A 52 -4.22 -17.62 2.15
C SER A 52 -3.10 -18.61 1.86
N PHE A 53 -2.16 -18.77 2.79
CA PHE A 53 -1.02 -19.67 2.63
C PHE A 53 -1.47 -21.14 2.61
N PRO A 54 -1.11 -21.91 1.58
CA PRO A 54 -1.47 -23.31 1.51
C PRO A 54 -0.62 -24.12 2.49
N ILE A 55 -1.19 -25.11 3.17
CA ILE A 55 -0.46 -26.01 4.09
C ILE A 55 0.47 -26.99 3.31
N THR A 56 0.41 -27.00 1.98
CA THR A 56 1.21 -27.86 1.10
C THR A 56 2.62 -27.32 0.85
N GLU A 57 3.47 -28.07 0.14
CA GLU A 57 4.88 -27.74 -0.17
C GLU A 57 5.12 -26.45 -0.99
N GLU A 58 4.09 -25.64 -1.27
CA GLU A 58 4.31 -24.37 -1.95
C GLU A 58 5.12 -23.44 -1.05
N LYS A 59 6.21 -22.89 -1.61
CA LYS A 59 7.11 -22.02 -0.87
C LYS A 59 6.57 -20.60 -0.97
N TRP A 60 6.44 -19.92 0.17
CA TRP A 60 6.11 -18.50 0.23
C TRP A 60 7.00 -17.63 -0.67
N HIS A 61 8.23 -18.11 -0.95
CA HIS A 61 9.17 -17.54 -1.90
C HIS A 61 8.55 -17.23 -3.27
N ALA A 62 7.60 -18.04 -3.75
CA ALA A 62 6.95 -17.84 -5.04
C ALA A 62 6.11 -16.55 -5.10
N LYS A 63 5.78 -15.94 -3.95
CA LYS A 63 5.09 -14.65 -3.84
C LYS A 63 5.89 -13.60 -3.04
N SER A 64 7.20 -13.83 -2.91
CA SER A 64 8.03 -13.00 -2.04
C SER A 64 8.22 -11.57 -2.53
N ALA A 65 8.08 -11.29 -3.84
CA ALA A 65 8.13 -9.92 -4.35
C ALA A 65 6.97 -9.07 -3.80
N PHE A 66 5.74 -9.60 -3.83
CA PHE A 66 4.59 -8.94 -3.21
C PHE A 66 4.71 -8.87 -1.70
N LEU A 67 5.05 -9.98 -1.03
CA LEU A 67 5.05 -10.05 0.44
C LEU A 67 6.04 -9.08 1.11
N ILE A 68 7.16 -8.77 0.46
CA ILE A 68 8.10 -7.72 0.93
C ILE A 68 7.42 -6.34 0.96
N TYR A 69 6.71 -5.99 -0.11
CA TYR A 69 5.98 -4.73 -0.20
C TYR A 69 4.72 -4.71 0.67
N HIS A 70 4.06 -5.85 0.85
CA HIS A 70 2.90 -6.01 1.74
C HIS A 70 3.26 -5.69 3.19
N TRP A 71 4.37 -6.23 3.70
CA TRP A 71 4.89 -5.92 5.03
C TRP A 71 5.13 -4.42 5.21
N GLU A 72 5.80 -3.81 4.23
CA GLU A 72 6.09 -2.38 4.20
C GLU A 72 4.81 -1.53 4.10
N ALA A 73 3.82 -1.97 3.34
CA ALA A 73 2.52 -1.29 3.21
C ALA A 73 1.75 -1.32 4.54
N PHE A 74 1.69 -2.48 5.23
CA PHE A 74 1.06 -2.61 6.54
C PHE A 74 1.66 -1.64 7.56
N HIS A 75 2.99 -1.63 7.70
CA HIS A 75 3.63 -0.75 8.68
C HIS A 75 3.46 0.73 8.35
N LYS A 76 3.44 1.10 7.06
CA LYS A 76 3.15 2.48 6.65
C LYS A 76 1.70 2.87 6.93
N ALA A 77 0.73 2.00 6.65
CA ALA A 77 -0.67 2.25 6.99
C ALA A 77 -0.85 2.41 8.51
N HIS A 78 -0.32 1.47 9.30
CA HIS A 78 -0.40 1.54 10.75
C HIS A 78 0.29 2.79 11.31
N ARG A 79 1.49 3.14 10.81
CA ARG A 79 2.18 4.36 11.24
C ARG A 79 1.45 5.62 10.80
N SER A 80 0.86 5.63 9.61
CA SER A 80 0.08 6.77 9.11
C SER A 80 -1.09 7.11 10.03
N LEU A 81 -1.78 6.09 10.55
CA LEU A 81 -2.85 6.27 11.54
C LEU A 81 -2.31 6.89 12.83
N LEU A 82 -1.18 6.41 13.34
CA LEU A 82 -0.56 6.96 14.56
C LEU A 82 -0.20 8.44 14.40
N GLU A 83 0.36 8.85 13.25
CA GLU A 83 0.64 10.26 12.96
C GLU A 83 -0.63 11.12 12.90
N ALA A 84 -1.70 10.59 12.29
CA ALA A 84 -2.98 11.29 12.25
C ALA A 84 -3.61 11.44 13.65
N LEU A 85 -3.49 10.43 14.52
CA LEU A 85 -4.00 10.46 15.90
C LEU A 85 -3.27 11.47 16.79
N THR A 86 -2.00 11.76 16.50
CA THR A 86 -1.21 12.79 17.20
C THR A 86 -1.39 14.19 16.60
N GLY A 87 -2.12 14.32 15.48
CA GLY A 87 -2.44 15.59 14.83
C GLY A 87 -1.46 16.01 13.72
N HIS A 88 -0.62 15.09 13.26
CA HIS A 88 0.34 15.28 12.16
C HIS A 88 -0.20 14.72 10.84
N TYR A 89 -1.30 15.31 10.35
CA TYR A 89 -2.05 14.80 9.19
C TYR A 89 -1.20 14.77 7.93
N ASN A 90 -0.41 15.80 7.66
CA ASN A 90 0.48 15.81 6.50
C ASN A 90 1.43 14.61 6.48
N SER A 91 2.07 14.31 7.61
CA SER A 91 2.92 13.12 7.76
C SER A 91 2.13 11.82 7.57
N GLY A 92 0.92 11.75 8.13
CA GLY A 92 -0.01 10.65 7.93
C GLY A 92 -0.31 10.41 6.44
N TYR A 93 -0.73 11.44 5.72
CA TYR A 93 -1.08 11.34 4.29
C TYR A 93 0.11 10.97 3.40
N ILE A 94 1.31 11.50 3.68
CA ILE A 94 2.53 11.10 2.97
C ILE A 94 2.80 9.60 3.15
N LEU A 95 2.70 9.09 4.39
CA LEU A 95 2.87 7.67 4.68
C LEU A 95 1.79 6.82 4.01
N LEU A 96 0.55 7.30 3.97
CA LEU A 96 -0.58 6.59 3.37
C LEU A 96 -0.48 6.54 1.83
N ARG A 97 -0.01 7.62 1.18
CA ARG A 97 0.36 7.59 -0.24
C ARG A 97 1.46 6.56 -0.50
N SER A 98 2.49 6.55 0.34
CA SER A 98 3.58 5.58 0.21
C SER A 98 3.09 4.13 0.43
N CYS A 99 2.11 3.92 1.31
CA CYS A 99 1.42 2.64 1.46
C CYS A 99 0.75 2.21 0.14
N LEU A 100 -0.08 3.08 -0.46
CA LEU A 100 -0.75 2.80 -1.74
C LEU A 100 0.26 2.52 -2.86
N GLU A 101 1.34 3.31 -2.97
CA GLU A 101 2.40 3.07 -3.96
C GLU A 101 3.09 1.72 -3.75
N ASN A 102 3.31 1.30 -2.51
CA ASN A 102 3.89 0.00 -2.21
C ASN A 102 2.97 -1.15 -2.58
N LEU A 103 1.67 -1.03 -2.34
CA LEU A 103 0.69 -2.04 -2.76
C LEU A 103 0.72 -2.21 -4.29
N LEU A 104 0.67 -1.11 -5.03
CA LEU A 104 0.70 -1.13 -6.50
C LEU A 104 2.03 -1.64 -7.05
N ARG A 105 3.16 -1.21 -6.48
CA ARG A 105 4.50 -1.67 -6.90
C ARG A 105 4.75 -3.12 -6.54
N GLY A 106 4.36 -3.55 -5.35
CA GLY A 106 4.46 -4.94 -4.92
C GLY A 106 3.73 -5.86 -5.88
N ALA A 107 2.48 -5.51 -6.24
CA ALA A 107 1.71 -6.27 -7.21
C ALA A 107 2.34 -6.26 -8.61
N LEU A 108 2.85 -5.11 -9.06
CA LEU A 108 3.55 -5.00 -10.34
C LEU A 108 4.76 -5.94 -10.41
N TRP A 109 5.63 -5.90 -9.40
CA TRP A 109 6.85 -6.71 -9.38
C TRP A 109 6.55 -8.19 -9.26
N GLU A 110 5.57 -8.55 -8.45
CA GLU A 110 5.08 -9.92 -8.36
C GLU A 110 4.55 -10.42 -9.71
N CYS A 111 3.71 -9.64 -10.38
CA CYS A 111 3.24 -10.00 -11.71
C CYS A 111 4.40 -10.13 -12.69
N LEU A 112 5.32 -9.16 -12.75
CA LEU A 112 6.47 -9.20 -13.67
C LEU A 112 7.44 -10.36 -13.39
N ALA A 113 7.45 -10.95 -12.19
CA ALA A 113 8.23 -12.13 -11.88
C ALA A 113 7.69 -13.39 -12.58
N HIS A 114 6.40 -13.42 -12.92
CA HIS A 114 5.78 -14.57 -13.60
C HIS A 114 5.58 -14.34 -15.09
N LYS A 115 5.92 -15.36 -15.88
CA LYS A 115 5.86 -15.38 -17.34
C LYS A 115 4.49 -15.01 -17.87
N LYS A 116 3.43 -15.60 -17.30
CA LYS A 116 2.05 -15.37 -17.75
C LYS A 116 1.68 -13.88 -17.81
N PHE A 117 2.15 -13.09 -16.85
CA PHE A 117 1.85 -11.66 -16.82
C PHE A 117 2.78 -10.86 -17.73
N ARG A 118 4.05 -11.25 -17.87
CA ARG A 118 4.98 -10.60 -18.82
C ARG A 118 4.53 -10.75 -20.26
N GLU A 119 3.99 -11.92 -20.63
CA GLU A 119 3.47 -12.18 -21.98
C GLU A 119 2.25 -11.30 -22.29
N ASP A 120 1.37 -11.10 -21.29
CA ASP A 120 0.13 -10.32 -21.40
C ASP A 120 0.27 -8.85 -20.90
N ALA A 121 1.47 -8.27 -20.98
CA ALA A 121 1.79 -6.93 -20.46
C ALA A 121 1.60 -5.79 -21.50
N ASP A 122 0.49 -5.77 -22.22
CA ASP A 122 0.30 -4.89 -23.37
C ASP A 122 0.31 -3.39 -23.04
N VAL A 123 -0.25 -2.99 -21.89
CA VAL A 123 -0.24 -1.58 -21.45
C VAL A 123 1.19 -1.09 -21.26
N ILE A 124 2.07 -1.92 -20.68
CA ILE A 124 3.48 -1.58 -20.50
C ILE A 124 4.17 -1.46 -21.87
N LYS A 125 3.96 -2.42 -22.78
CA LYS A 125 4.54 -2.40 -24.13
C LYS A 125 4.19 -1.12 -24.89
N GLU A 126 2.94 -0.68 -24.79
CA GLU A 126 2.44 0.48 -25.53
C GLU A 126 2.83 1.82 -24.87
N LYS A 127 2.67 1.91 -23.54
CA LYS A 127 2.63 3.21 -22.83
C LYS A 127 3.82 3.49 -21.92
N ALA A 128 4.62 2.48 -21.56
CA ALA A 128 5.72 2.63 -20.60
C ALA A 128 7.13 2.68 -21.23
N GLY A 129 7.22 2.83 -22.55
CA GLY A 129 8.53 2.83 -23.19
C GLY A 129 9.26 4.17 -23.09
N THR A 130 10.51 4.09 -22.67
CA THR A 130 11.44 5.19 -22.43
C THR A 130 12.56 5.15 -23.47
N LYS A 131 13.04 6.32 -23.90
CA LYS A 131 14.14 6.40 -24.86
C LYS A 131 15.48 6.19 -24.16
N ILE A 132 16.16 5.10 -24.49
CA ILE A 132 17.52 4.79 -24.02
C ILE A 132 18.42 4.69 -25.25
N GLY A 133 19.34 5.66 -25.39
CA GLY A 133 20.09 5.86 -26.61
C GLY A 133 19.16 6.14 -27.80
N ASP A 134 19.27 5.33 -28.85
CA ASP A 134 18.43 5.46 -30.06
C ASP A 134 17.19 4.56 -30.06
N THR A 135 16.96 3.79 -28.99
CA THR A 135 15.88 2.80 -28.91
C THR A 135 14.86 3.14 -27.83
N LYS A 136 13.57 2.93 -28.10
CA LYS A 136 12.53 2.93 -27.06
C LYS A 136 12.55 1.56 -26.39
N LYS A 137 12.73 1.53 -25.07
CA LYS A 137 12.79 0.32 -24.25
C LYS A 137 11.79 0.41 -23.10
N THR A 138 11.29 -0.73 -22.67
CA THR A 138 10.39 -0.90 -21.52
C THR A 138 11.07 -1.75 -20.45
N ILE A 139 10.46 -1.82 -19.26
CA ILE A 139 10.86 -2.79 -18.23
C ILE A 139 10.80 -4.25 -18.72
N LEU A 140 9.90 -4.56 -19.65
CA LEU A 140 9.79 -5.91 -20.23
C LEU A 140 11.00 -6.23 -21.10
N ASP A 141 11.44 -5.29 -21.94
CA ASP A 141 12.64 -5.47 -22.77
C ASP A 141 13.88 -5.68 -21.90
N TRP A 142 13.95 -4.99 -20.75
CA TRP A 142 15.00 -5.21 -19.76
C TRP A 142 14.98 -6.63 -19.19
N ILE A 143 13.84 -7.06 -18.64
CA ILE A 143 13.71 -8.40 -18.01
C ILE A 143 13.90 -9.51 -19.04
N ASN A 144 13.28 -9.39 -20.21
CA ASN A 144 13.41 -10.38 -21.29
C ASN A 144 14.85 -10.44 -21.80
N GLY A 145 15.53 -9.30 -21.93
CA GLY A 145 16.95 -9.29 -22.29
C GLY A 145 17.86 -9.98 -21.26
N LEU A 146 17.49 -9.98 -19.97
CA LEU A 146 18.20 -10.78 -18.95
C LEU A 146 17.91 -12.27 -19.11
N ILE A 147 16.65 -12.66 -19.32
CA ILE A 147 16.22 -14.05 -19.53
C ILE A 147 16.84 -14.65 -20.80
N GLU A 148 16.93 -13.88 -21.90
CA GLU A 148 17.56 -14.32 -23.14
C GLU A 148 19.06 -14.64 -22.95
N ARG A 149 19.74 -13.88 -22.09
CA ARG A 149 21.15 -14.11 -21.76
C ARG A 149 21.33 -15.28 -20.80
N GLU A 150 20.42 -15.43 -19.85
CA GLU A 150 20.44 -16.50 -18.84
C GLU A 150 19.03 -17.09 -18.66
N PRO A 151 18.66 -18.13 -19.45
CA PRO A 151 17.32 -18.69 -19.44
C PRO A 151 16.86 -19.28 -18.10
N SER A 152 17.78 -19.63 -17.20
CA SER A 152 17.45 -20.10 -15.84
C SER A 152 16.72 -19.03 -15.03
N ILE A 153 16.93 -17.73 -15.30
CA ILE A 153 16.27 -16.63 -14.60
C ILE A 153 14.75 -16.77 -14.66
N GLU A 154 14.19 -17.17 -15.81
CA GLU A 154 12.73 -17.33 -15.94
C GLU A 154 12.19 -18.34 -14.93
N LYS A 155 12.82 -19.52 -14.82
CA LYS A 155 12.42 -20.55 -13.86
C LYS A 155 12.67 -20.12 -12.41
N ASP A 156 13.77 -19.40 -12.16
CA ASP A 156 14.11 -18.94 -10.81
C ASP A 156 13.10 -17.93 -10.29
N LEU A 157 12.66 -16.99 -11.15
CA LEU A 157 11.62 -16.01 -10.80
C LEU A 157 10.27 -16.67 -10.52
N GLU A 158 9.87 -17.70 -11.28
CA GLU A 158 8.64 -18.45 -11.01
C GLU A 158 8.65 -19.13 -9.63
N ASN A 159 9.83 -19.60 -9.18
CA ASN A 159 9.98 -20.28 -7.90
C ASN A 159 10.21 -19.32 -6.72
N THR A 160 10.87 -18.19 -6.98
CA THR A 160 11.26 -17.17 -6.01
C THR A 160 11.08 -15.79 -6.62
N SER A 161 9.86 -15.26 -6.55
CA SER A 161 9.50 -14.02 -7.25
C SER A 161 10.32 -12.81 -6.76
N GLY A 162 10.69 -12.78 -5.47
CA GLY A 162 11.57 -11.77 -4.89
C GLY A 162 12.96 -11.68 -5.54
N GLY A 163 13.40 -12.71 -6.28
CA GLY A 163 14.60 -12.64 -7.11
C GLY A 163 14.53 -11.56 -8.20
N ILE A 164 13.34 -11.04 -8.51
CA ILE A 164 13.17 -9.91 -9.42
C ILE A 164 13.93 -8.67 -8.94
N PHE A 165 14.05 -8.45 -7.62
CA PHE A 165 14.72 -7.28 -7.07
C PHE A 165 16.20 -7.22 -7.43
N ASP A 166 16.89 -8.36 -7.49
CA ASP A 166 18.26 -8.43 -7.99
C ASP A 166 18.35 -8.06 -9.47
N LYS A 167 17.30 -8.38 -10.25
CA LYS A 167 17.26 -8.11 -11.70
C LYS A 167 16.93 -6.65 -12.01
N ILE A 168 16.21 -5.97 -11.13
CA ILE A 168 15.82 -4.56 -11.29
C ILE A 168 16.64 -3.59 -10.44
N ALA A 169 17.52 -4.06 -9.55
CA ALA A 169 18.40 -3.21 -8.74
C ALA A 169 19.15 -2.13 -9.58
N PRO A 170 19.71 -2.45 -10.76
CA PRO A 170 20.38 -1.44 -11.60
C PRO A 170 19.47 -0.27 -12.02
N LEU A 171 18.15 -0.49 -12.11
CA LEU A 171 17.19 0.55 -12.49
C LEU A 171 17.01 1.62 -11.41
N PHE A 172 17.33 1.31 -10.16
CA PHE A 172 17.26 2.27 -9.06
C PHE A 172 18.57 3.07 -8.92
N GLU A 173 19.69 2.45 -9.27
CA GLU A 173 21.04 3.00 -9.17
C GLU A 173 21.39 3.91 -10.35
N ASP A 174 20.95 3.56 -11.55
CA ASP A 174 21.21 4.32 -12.78
C ASP A 174 20.04 5.26 -13.12
N ALA A 175 20.33 6.56 -13.19
CA ALA A 175 19.35 7.60 -13.51
C ALA A 175 18.76 7.44 -14.93
N ASP A 176 19.55 6.97 -15.89
CA ASP A 176 19.11 6.79 -17.29
C ASP A 176 18.18 5.58 -17.43
N LEU A 177 18.23 4.64 -16.49
CA LEU A 177 17.40 3.43 -16.46
C LEU A 177 16.15 3.57 -15.60
N ARG A 178 16.12 4.53 -14.66
CA ARG A 178 15.02 4.72 -13.71
C ARG A 178 13.67 4.95 -14.38
N ASP A 179 13.67 5.63 -15.52
CA ASP A 179 12.47 5.92 -16.30
C ASP A 179 11.90 4.66 -16.99
N LEU A 180 12.54 3.49 -16.90
CA LEU A 180 11.93 2.22 -17.30
C LEU A 180 10.86 1.75 -16.30
N ILE A 181 10.90 2.22 -15.05
CA ILE A 181 9.92 1.85 -14.03
C ILE A 181 8.60 2.58 -14.36
N PRO A 182 7.49 1.86 -14.61
CA PRO A 182 6.23 2.50 -14.98
C PRO A 182 5.71 3.44 -13.88
N TYR A 183 5.18 4.59 -14.30
CA TYR A 183 4.47 5.52 -13.41
C TYR A 183 3.19 4.88 -12.82
N PRO A 184 2.72 5.35 -11.65
CA PRO A 184 1.56 4.77 -10.97
C PRO A 184 0.31 4.59 -11.84
N LYS A 185 -0.02 5.56 -12.72
CA LYS A 185 -1.16 5.44 -13.65
C LYS A 185 -1.01 4.25 -14.60
N THR A 186 0.18 4.07 -15.17
CA THR A 186 0.47 2.98 -16.10
C THR A 186 0.49 1.64 -15.39
N THR A 187 1.07 1.59 -14.19
CA THR A 187 1.04 0.41 -13.31
C THR A 187 -0.40 0.00 -13.02
N LEU A 188 -1.24 0.94 -12.60
CA LEU A 188 -2.64 0.69 -12.28
C LEU A 188 -3.44 0.18 -13.48
N GLN A 189 -3.24 0.79 -14.66
CA GLN A 189 -3.85 0.31 -15.90
C GLN A 189 -3.42 -1.13 -16.21
N GLN A 190 -2.13 -1.46 -16.06
CA GLN A 190 -1.66 -2.81 -16.31
C GLN A 190 -2.18 -3.82 -15.28
N LEU A 191 -2.24 -3.46 -13.99
CA LEU A 191 -2.82 -4.32 -12.94
C LEU A 191 -4.30 -4.61 -13.18
N ARG A 192 -5.05 -3.63 -13.69
CA ARG A 192 -6.43 -3.83 -14.16
C ARG A 192 -6.50 -4.85 -15.30
N GLU A 193 -5.67 -4.70 -16.34
CA GLU A 193 -5.66 -5.64 -17.47
C GLU A 193 -5.29 -7.07 -17.06
N TRP A 194 -4.41 -7.21 -16.06
CA TRP A 194 -4.11 -8.51 -15.45
C TRP A 194 -5.19 -9.06 -14.50
N GLY A 195 -6.30 -8.34 -14.31
CA GLY A 195 -7.40 -8.74 -13.43
C GLY A 195 -7.11 -8.58 -11.94
N ILE A 196 -6.00 -7.97 -11.54
CA ILE A 196 -5.62 -7.79 -10.12
C ILE A 196 -6.62 -6.88 -9.38
N LEU A 197 -7.36 -6.04 -10.11
CA LEU A 197 -8.29 -5.05 -9.57
C LEU A 197 -9.76 -5.35 -9.95
N GLU A 198 -10.08 -6.60 -10.31
CA GLU A 198 -11.39 -6.97 -10.90
C GLU A 198 -12.62 -6.69 -10.01
N ALA A 199 -12.45 -6.56 -8.69
CA ALA A 199 -13.54 -6.25 -7.77
C ALA A 199 -13.87 -4.75 -7.68
N ILE A 200 -13.10 -3.91 -8.37
CA ILE A 200 -13.27 -2.46 -8.41
C ILE A 200 -13.75 -2.10 -9.81
N SER A 201 -14.94 -1.50 -9.93
CA SER A 201 -15.59 -1.28 -11.23
C SER A 201 -14.78 -0.34 -12.14
N ASN A 202 -14.30 0.79 -11.60
CA ASN A 202 -13.51 1.79 -12.34
C ASN A 202 -12.19 2.06 -11.61
N PRO A 203 -11.22 1.12 -11.62
CA PRO A 203 -10.06 1.21 -10.73
C PRO A 203 -9.16 2.41 -11.05
N VAL A 204 -9.11 2.87 -12.32
CA VAL A 204 -8.30 4.03 -12.71
C VAL A 204 -8.86 5.32 -12.13
N GLU A 205 -10.18 5.50 -12.20
CA GLU A 205 -10.87 6.67 -11.65
C GLU A 205 -10.74 6.66 -10.11
N GLU A 206 -11.22 5.57 -9.49
CA GLU A 206 -11.27 5.40 -8.03
C GLU A 206 -9.89 5.52 -7.36
N ILE A 207 -8.86 4.86 -7.92
CA ILE A 207 -7.56 4.75 -7.27
C ILE A 207 -6.63 5.89 -7.70
N TYR A 208 -6.58 6.25 -8.99
CA TYR A 208 -5.63 7.25 -9.46
C TYR A 208 -6.19 8.67 -9.47
N GLU A 209 -7.37 8.86 -10.08
CA GLU A 209 -7.92 10.19 -10.31
C GLU A 209 -8.52 10.78 -9.02
N ASP A 210 -9.11 9.94 -8.18
CA ASP A 210 -9.62 10.36 -6.87
C ASP A 210 -8.55 10.20 -5.78
N LEU A 211 -8.27 8.95 -5.37
CA LEU A 211 -7.51 8.67 -4.15
C LEU A 211 -6.03 9.09 -4.23
N TYR A 212 -5.31 8.67 -5.27
CA TYR A 212 -3.88 8.99 -5.42
C TYR A 212 -3.65 10.49 -5.65
N SER A 213 -4.54 11.15 -6.39
CA SER A 213 -4.45 12.58 -6.65
C SER A 213 -4.70 13.39 -5.38
N GLU A 214 -5.69 13.00 -4.56
CA GLU A 214 -5.91 13.57 -3.24
C GLU A 214 -4.67 13.42 -2.34
N LEU A 215 -4.14 12.21 -2.21
CA LEU A 215 -2.93 11.92 -1.43
C LEU A 215 -1.65 12.62 -1.95
N SER A 216 -1.63 12.97 -3.24
CA SER A 216 -0.49 13.65 -3.85
C SER A 216 -0.45 15.14 -3.52
N ALA A 217 -1.60 15.78 -3.25
CA ALA A 217 -1.65 17.16 -2.75
C ALA A 217 -0.85 17.29 -1.43
N ASP A 218 -0.98 16.27 -0.58
CA ASP A 218 -0.16 15.89 0.56
C ASP A 218 1.32 16.18 0.42
N VAL A 219 1.91 15.40 -0.48
CA VAL A 219 3.35 15.34 -0.70
C VAL A 219 3.88 16.62 -1.33
N HIS A 220 3.07 17.31 -2.12
CA HIS A 220 3.48 18.54 -2.79
C HIS A 220 3.37 19.79 -1.90
N VAL A 221 2.97 19.63 -0.63
CA VAL A 221 2.92 20.71 0.36
C VAL A 221 2.09 21.88 -0.17
N ILE A 222 0.96 21.57 -0.83
CA ILE A 222 0.01 22.60 -1.25
C ILE A 222 -0.42 23.35 0.02
N PRO A 223 -0.38 24.69 0.06
CA PRO A 223 -0.48 25.43 1.33
C PRO A 223 -1.66 25.02 2.23
N ASP A 224 -2.84 24.75 1.66
CA ASP A 224 -4.04 24.29 2.35
C ASP A 224 -3.99 22.82 2.81
N ALA A 225 -3.23 21.98 2.11
CA ALA A 225 -2.94 20.58 2.43
C ALA A 225 -1.82 20.42 3.48
N THR A 226 -1.25 21.50 4.00
CA THR A 226 -0.31 21.45 5.14
C THR A 226 -1.05 21.46 6.48
N ASP A 227 -0.43 20.97 7.55
CA ASP A 227 -1.04 21.02 8.89
C ASP A 227 -1.37 22.47 9.32
N ILE A 228 -0.50 23.43 8.99
CA ILE A 228 -0.74 24.85 9.26
C ILE A 228 -1.89 25.39 8.39
N GLY A 229 -1.94 25.00 7.12
CA GLY A 229 -3.02 25.37 6.19
C GLY A 229 -4.39 24.90 6.67
N ARG A 230 -4.49 23.62 7.03
CA ARG A 230 -5.71 23.04 7.62
C ARG A 230 -6.17 23.78 8.85
N ARG A 231 -5.24 24.16 9.74
CA ARG A 231 -5.56 24.92 10.96
C ARG A 231 -6.07 26.31 10.63
N LEU A 232 -5.42 27.02 9.70
CA LEU A 232 -5.87 28.33 9.23
C LEU A 232 -7.29 28.27 8.63
N LEU A 233 -7.61 27.22 7.88
CA LEU A 233 -8.92 27.03 7.26
C LEU A 233 -10.00 26.57 8.25
N SER A 234 -9.62 25.95 9.37
CA SER A 234 -10.57 25.48 10.40
C SER A 234 -11.20 26.60 11.24
N GLU A 235 -10.88 27.88 10.95
CA GLU A 235 -11.32 29.07 11.71
C GLU A 235 -11.07 28.96 13.23
N SER A 236 -10.08 28.15 13.62
CA SER A 236 -9.66 28.00 15.01
C SER A 236 -9.10 29.33 15.51
N GLU A 237 -9.75 29.94 16.50
CA GLU A 237 -9.24 31.11 17.24
C GLU A 237 -8.00 30.78 18.10
N GLU A 238 -7.58 29.52 18.12
CA GLU A 238 -6.47 29.04 18.94
C GLU A 238 -5.10 29.25 18.26
N ASN A 239 -4.03 29.03 19.04
CA ASN A 239 -2.66 29.13 18.55
C ASN A 239 -2.38 28.11 17.43
N ILE A 240 -2.35 28.59 16.18
CA ILE A 240 -2.10 27.79 14.97
C ILE A 240 -0.75 27.04 14.98
N PHE A 241 0.20 27.47 15.82
CA PHE A 241 1.52 26.83 15.98
C PHE A 241 1.50 25.65 16.96
N GLN A 242 0.39 25.41 17.66
CA GLN A 242 0.23 24.22 18.50
C GLN A 242 -0.36 23.07 17.70
N VAL A 243 0.20 21.87 17.87
CA VAL A 243 -0.35 20.65 17.28
C VAL A 243 -1.54 20.19 18.11
N LYS A 244 -2.72 20.32 17.53
CA LYS A 244 -3.98 19.86 18.11
C LYS A 244 -4.72 18.99 17.12
N VAL A 245 -5.56 18.11 17.66
CA VAL A 245 -6.43 17.24 16.88
C VAL A 245 -7.46 18.09 16.13
N ASN A 246 -7.48 17.96 14.81
CA ASN A 246 -8.58 18.43 13.96
C ASN A 246 -9.51 17.24 13.68
N LEU A 247 -10.69 17.24 14.30
CA LEU A 247 -11.61 16.10 14.21
C LEU A 247 -12.12 15.86 12.79
N ASN A 248 -12.38 16.92 12.03
CA ASN A 248 -12.84 16.80 10.65
C ASN A 248 -11.76 16.14 9.79
N GLU A 249 -10.51 16.59 9.93
CA GLU A 249 -9.40 16.00 9.20
C GLU A 249 -9.12 14.57 9.63
N LEU A 250 -9.21 14.26 10.93
CA LEU A 250 -9.04 12.90 11.42
C LEU A 250 -10.09 11.95 10.81
N MET A 251 -11.34 12.39 10.67
CA MET A 251 -12.41 11.58 10.05
C MET A 251 -12.17 11.38 8.55
N ARG A 252 -11.80 12.44 7.83
CA ARG A 252 -11.41 12.33 6.42
C ARG A 252 -10.23 11.38 6.25
N PHE A 253 -9.19 11.51 7.07
CA PHE A 253 -8.02 10.63 7.04
C PHE A 253 -8.42 9.17 7.28
N THR A 254 -9.28 8.92 8.27
CA THR A 254 -9.74 7.58 8.63
C THR A 254 -10.49 6.91 7.47
N GLU A 255 -11.34 7.65 6.77
CA GLU A 255 -12.07 7.17 5.58
C GLU A 255 -11.12 6.84 4.41
N ILE A 256 -10.11 7.68 4.18
CA ILE A 256 -9.10 7.46 3.14
C ILE A 256 -8.24 6.24 3.48
N LEU A 257 -7.81 6.09 4.74
CA LEU A 257 -7.08 4.91 5.21
C LEU A 257 -7.88 3.63 4.97
N HIS A 258 -9.15 3.62 5.38
CA HIS A 258 -10.04 2.48 5.21
C HIS A 258 -10.18 2.08 3.73
N ARG A 259 -10.37 3.05 2.82
CA ARG A 259 -10.39 2.84 1.37
C ARG A 259 -9.08 2.27 0.82
N VAL A 260 -7.92 2.82 1.22
CA VAL A 260 -6.60 2.31 0.80
C VAL A 260 -6.43 0.85 1.21
N ILE A 261 -6.86 0.50 2.42
CA ILE A 261 -6.77 -0.87 2.93
C ILE A 261 -7.70 -1.81 2.18
N ASP A 262 -8.93 -1.39 1.88
CA ASP A 262 -9.87 -2.19 1.08
C ASP A 262 -9.28 -2.53 -0.30
N ILE A 263 -8.68 -1.53 -0.97
CA ILE A 263 -7.95 -1.74 -2.23
C ILE A 263 -6.76 -2.69 -2.04
N GLY A 264 -6.00 -2.54 -0.96
CA GLY A 264 -4.85 -3.39 -0.64
C GLY A 264 -5.23 -4.86 -0.46
N ILE A 265 -6.34 -5.14 0.20
CA ILE A 265 -6.87 -6.50 0.39
C ILE A 265 -7.32 -7.09 -0.95
N VAL A 266 -7.98 -6.32 -1.83
CA VAL A 266 -8.33 -6.80 -3.18
C VAL A 266 -7.08 -7.20 -3.96
N ILE A 267 -6.03 -6.40 -3.91
CA ILE A 267 -4.74 -6.71 -4.55
C ILE A 267 -4.15 -8.00 -3.96
N GLU A 268 -4.09 -8.09 -2.64
CA GLU A 268 -3.57 -9.27 -1.91
C GLU A 268 -4.31 -10.56 -2.30
N LEU A 269 -5.64 -10.55 -2.25
CA LEU A 269 -6.47 -11.71 -2.58
C LEU A 269 -6.31 -12.15 -4.05
N ASN A 270 -6.09 -11.21 -4.97
CA ASN A 270 -5.83 -11.52 -6.38
C ASN A 270 -4.42 -12.05 -6.63
N VAL A 271 -3.41 -11.44 -6.01
CA VAL A 271 -2.02 -11.89 -6.12
C VAL A 271 -1.84 -13.31 -5.58
N LEU A 272 -2.55 -13.63 -4.48
CA LEU A 272 -2.53 -14.94 -3.81
C LEU A 272 -3.62 -15.90 -4.33
N GLU A 273 -4.34 -15.53 -5.39
CA GLU A 273 -5.51 -16.26 -5.85
C GLU A 273 -5.20 -17.73 -6.17
N ASP A 274 -4.05 -18.02 -6.77
CA ASP A 274 -3.71 -19.39 -7.14
C ASP A 274 -3.46 -20.28 -5.91
N TRP A 275 -2.90 -19.73 -4.83
CA TRP A 275 -2.78 -20.42 -3.55
C TRP A 275 -4.15 -20.75 -2.96
N ILE A 276 -5.05 -19.77 -2.97
CA ILE A 276 -6.42 -19.90 -2.44
C ILE A 276 -7.22 -20.93 -3.27
N LYS A 277 -7.11 -20.90 -4.60
CA LYS A 277 -7.82 -21.84 -5.50
C LYS A 277 -7.29 -23.27 -5.39
N LYS A 278 -6.02 -23.49 -5.04
CA LYS A 278 -5.46 -24.83 -4.88
C LYS A 278 -5.70 -25.45 -3.50
N SER A 279 -5.91 -24.63 -2.45
CA SER A 279 -6.02 -25.11 -1.07
C SER A 279 -7.42 -24.94 -0.48
N GLU A 280 -8.09 -26.07 -0.17
CA GLU A 280 -9.37 -26.04 0.56
C GLU A 280 -9.21 -25.50 1.99
N ASP A 281 -8.06 -25.73 2.63
CA ASP A 281 -7.78 -25.20 3.96
C ASP A 281 -7.65 -23.67 3.94
N ALA A 282 -6.98 -23.11 2.92
CA ALA A 282 -6.91 -21.66 2.74
C ALA A 282 -8.33 -21.07 2.57
N ARG A 283 -9.15 -21.65 1.68
CA ARG A 283 -10.56 -21.21 1.52
C ARG A 283 -11.36 -21.32 2.82
N LYS A 284 -11.22 -22.43 3.55
CA LYS A 284 -11.92 -22.63 4.84
C LYS A 284 -11.49 -21.60 5.88
N ASN A 285 -10.21 -21.23 5.92
CA ASN A 285 -9.72 -20.20 6.83
C ASN A 285 -10.25 -18.82 6.43
N LEU A 286 -10.22 -18.49 5.15
CA LEU A 286 -10.77 -17.25 4.61
C LEU A 286 -12.29 -17.13 4.82
N ARG A 287 -13.07 -18.22 4.69
CA ARG A 287 -14.51 -18.24 5.03
C ARG A 287 -14.79 -17.85 6.48
N LYS A 288 -13.87 -18.16 7.41
CA LYS A 288 -14.01 -17.72 8.81
C LYS A 288 -13.72 -16.24 9.00
N ARG A 289 -12.97 -15.61 8.09
CA ARG A 289 -12.66 -14.18 8.11
C ARG A 289 -13.72 -13.34 7.41
N GLN A 290 -14.50 -13.92 6.50
CA GLN A 290 -15.55 -13.23 5.76
C GLN A 290 -16.48 -12.39 6.65
N PRO A 291 -17.03 -12.88 7.79
CA PRO A 291 -17.87 -12.05 8.64
C PRO A 291 -17.14 -10.83 9.21
N THR A 292 -15.84 -10.95 9.49
CA THR A 292 -15.03 -9.81 9.95
C THR A 292 -14.90 -8.76 8.85
N ILE A 293 -14.57 -9.16 7.63
CA ILE A 293 -14.45 -8.24 6.47
C ILE A 293 -15.78 -7.52 6.19
N GLU A 294 -16.89 -8.25 6.26
CA GLU A 294 -18.23 -7.67 6.08
C GLU A 294 -18.59 -6.69 7.21
N ASN A 295 -18.27 -7.02 8.47
CA ASN A 295 -18.49 -6.14 9.62
C ASN A 295 -17.60 -4.89 9.61
N LEU A 296 -16.43 -4.97 8.97
CA LEU A 296 -15.53 -3.84 8.76
C LEU A 296 -15.96 -2.95 7.58
N GLU A 297 -17.04 -3.31 6.87
CA GLU A 297 -17.56 -2.56 5.71
C GLU A 297 -16.54 -2.40 4.57
N LEU A 298 -15.65 -3.39 4.41
CA LEU A 298 -14.70 -3.43 3.30
C LEU A 298 -15.42 -3.93 2.05
N GLU A 299 -16.01 -3.01 1.28
CA GLU A 299 -16.93 -3.31 0.19
C GLU A 299 -16.26 -4.14 -0.91
N PHE A 300 -15.10 -3.69 -1.41
CA PHE A 300 -14.42 -4.36 -2.53
C PHE A 300 -13.84 -5.71 -2.09
N SER A 301 -13.26 -5.77 -0.89
CA SER A 301 -12.73 -6.98 -0.29
C SER A 301 -13.82 -8.01 -0.07
N SER A 302 -14.99 -7.59 0.43
CA SER A 302 -16.15 -8.47 0.62
C SER A 302 -16.60 -9.08 -0.69
N GLU A 303 -16.67 -8.29 -1.76
CA GLU A 303 -17.03 -8.77 -3.09
C GLU A 303 -16.00 -9.77 -3.62
N LYS A 304 -14.71 -9.44 -3.58
CA LYS A 304 -13.64 -10.33 -4.06
C LYS A 304 -13.64 -11.64 -3.28
N LEU A 305 -13.75 -11.56 -1.97
CA LEU A 305 -13.69 -12.72 -1.10
C LEU A 305 -14.84 -13.70 -1.38
N ARG A 306 -16.07 -13.20 -1.55
CA ARG A 306 -17.24 -14.02 -1.91
C ARG A 306 -17.10 -14.74 -3.26
N LYS A 307 -16.35 -14.18 -4.21
CA LYS A 307 -16.07 -14.83 -5.50
C LYS A 307 -15.02 -15.93 -5.39
N LEU A 308 -14.14 -15.86 -4.38
CA LEU A 308 -13.01 -16.77 -4.22
C LEU A 308 -13.31 -18.05 -3.44
N ILE A 309 -14.29 -18.01 -2.52
CA ILE A 309 -14.55 -19.08 -1.54
C ILE A 309 -15.98 -19.60 -1.60
#